data_AF-A0A3A0ERF3-F1
#
_entry.id   AF-A0A3A0ERF3-F1
#
_cell.length_a   1.000
_cell.length_b   1.000
_cell.length_c   1.000
_cell.angle_alpha   90.00
_cell.angle_beta   90.00
_cell.angle_gamma   90.00
#
_symmetry.space_group_name_H-M   'P 1'
#
loop_
_entity.id
_entity.type
_entity.pdbx_description
1 polymer ?
#
loop_
_entity_poly.entity_id
_entity_poly.type
_entity_poly.pdbx_seq_one_letter_code
_entity_poly.pdbx_strand_id
1 'polypeptide(L)' 'MKNQLPEWAQGLNIQVAEFDLKAWRETLRLKQDQAAALLGITREQYGRLERGPRPLDRRTKLACFFLQNAANNSIDKPDK' A
#
# COMPACT_ATOMS: atom_id res chain seq x y z
N MET A 1 15.15 16.86 -18.92
CA MET A 1 13.78 17.43 -18.82
C MET A 1 13.45 17.56 -17.34
N LYS A 2 13.23 18.79 -16.85
CA LYS A 2 12.93 19.00 -15.43
C LYS A 2 11.42 18.83 -15.23
N ASN A 3 11.00 17.81 -14.51
CA ASN A 3 9.60 17.61 -14.12
C ASN A 3 9.24 18.68 -13.08
N GLN A 4 8.81 19.86 -13.54
CA GLN A 4 8.29 20.91 -12.68
C GLN A 4 6.80 20.67 -12.48
N LEU A 5 6.36 20.64 -11.22
CA LEU A 5 4.95 20.45 -10.87
C LEU A 5 4.13 21.69 -11.32
N PRO A 6 2.87 21.49 -11.78
CA PRO A 6 2.00 22.57 -12.24
C PRO A 6 1.67 23.56 -11.11
N GLU A 7 1.40 24.83 -11.43
CA GLU A 7 1.21 25.90 -10.44
C GLU A 7 0.10 25.61 -9.42
N TRP A 8 -1.00 24.95 -9.81
CA TRP A 8 -2.05 24.54 -8.87
C TRP A 8 -1.58 23.54 -7.81
N ALA A 9 -0.48 22.83 -8.05
CA ALA A 9 0.11 21.86 -7.15
C ALA A 9 1.27 22.45 -6.32
N GLN A 10 1.71 23.68 -6.62
CA GLN A 10 2.76 24.35 -5.86
C GLN A 10 2.16 24.83 -4.53
N GLY A 11 2.62 24.25 -3.41
CA GLY A 11 2.09 24.50 -2.07
C GLY A 11 1.38 23.31 -1.43
N LEU A 12 1.08 22.26 -2.20
CA LEU A 12 0.73 20.97 -1.62
C LEU A 12 2.00 20.36 -0.99
N ASN A 13 2.08 20.39 0.34
CA ASN A 13 3.07 19.61 1.07
C ASN A 13 2.68 18.13 1.01
N ILE A 14 2.84 17.51 -0.17
CA ILE A 14 2.66 16.07 -0.34
C ILE A 14 3.92 15.41 0.23
N GLN A 15 4.02 15.38 1.56
CA GLN A 15 4.87 14.39 2.20
C GLN A 15 4.24 13.04 1.85
N VAL A 16 4.78 12.40 0.82
CA VAL A 16 4.48 10.99 0.56
C VAL A 16 5.11 10.25 1.72
N ALA A 17 4.37 10.14 2.82
CA ALA A 17 4.79 9.38 3.98
C ALA A 17 5.24 8.01 3.50
N GLU A 18 6.36 7.55 4.05
CA GLU A 18 6.88 6.24 3.72
C GLU A 18 5.80 5.21 4.06
N PHE A 19 5.35 4.46 3.05
CA PHE A 19 4.26 3.51 3.23
C PHE A 19 4.83 2.29 3.95
N ASP A 20 4.43 2.09 5.20
CA ASP A 20 4.84 0.94 5.99
C ASP A 20 4.00 -0.29 5.61
N LEU A 21 4.60 -1.16 4.79
CA LEU A 21 3.97 -2.40 4.33
C LEU A 21 3.66 -3.37 5.47
N LYS A 22 4.51 -3.38 6.50
CA LYS A 22 4.37 -4.27 7.66
C LYS A 22 3.17 -3.84 8.50
N ALA A 23 3.06 -2.55 8.78
CA ALA A 23 1.92 -1.98 9.50
C ALA A 23 0.59 -2.20 8.76
N TRP A 24 0.57 -2.01 7.43
CA TRP A 24 -0.59 -2.29 6.60
C TRP A 24 -1.04 -3.75 6.74
N ARG A 25 -0.11 -4.70 6.62
CA ARG A 25 -0.38 -6.13 6.75
C ARG A 25 -0.93 -6.50 8.13
N GLU A 26 -0.34 -5.94 9.18
CA GLU A 26 -0.74 -6.20 10.58
C GLU A 26 -2.14 -5.64 10.87
N THR A 27 -2.48 -4.49 10.29
CA THR A 27 -3.83 -3.89 10.39
C THR A 27 -4.90 -4.82 9.80
N LEU A 28 -4.57 -5.49 8.69
CA LEU A 28 -5.43 -6.48 8.05
C LEU A 28 -5.32 -7.89 8.65
N ARG A 29 -4.49 -8.07 9.69
CA ARG A 29 -4.22 -9.37 10.35
C ARG A 29 -3.77 -10.47 9.38
N LEU A 30 -3.01 -10.09 8.35
CA LEU A 30 -2.52 -11.00 7.33
C LEU A 30 -1.14 -11.56 7.69
N LYS A 31 -0.90 -12.81 7.31
CA LYS A 31 0.46 -13.39 7.24
C LYS A 31 1.16 -12.92 5.96
N GLN A 32 2.50 -13.00 5.92
CA GLN A 32 3.29 -12.54 4.77
C GLN A 32 2.94 -13.26 3.46
N ASP A 33 2.64 -14.56 3.52
CA ASP A 33 2.21 -15.38 2.39
C ASP A 33 0.82 -14.96 1.87
N GLN A 34 -0.13 -14.69 2.76
CA GLN A 34 -1.46 -14.18 2.41
C GLN A 34 -1.38 -12.80 1.76
N ALA A 35 -0.58 -11.91 2.32
CA ALA A 35 -0.36 -10.57 1.78
C ALA A 35 0.32 -10.62 0.40
N ALA A 36 1.31 -11.50 0.23
CA ALA A 36 1.96 -11.74 -1.06
C ALA A 36 0.98 -12.27 -2.11
N ALA A 37 0.11 -13.21 -1.73
CA ALA A 37 -0.93 -13.74 -2.61
C ALA A 37 -1.91 -12.66 -3.07
N LEU A 38 -2.37 -11.78 -2.16
CA LEU A 38 -3.26 -10.67 -2.50
C LEU A 38 -2.61 -9.64 -3.44
N LEU A 39 -1.30 -9.42 -3.30
CA LEU A 39 -0.54 -8.52 -4.17
C LEU A 39 -0.06 -9.20 -5.47
N GLY A 40 -0.30 -10.50 -5.64
CA GLY A 40 0.13 -11.26 -6.82
C GLY A 40 1.65 -11.40 -6.95
N ILE A 41 2.37 -11.45 -5.83
CA ILE A 41 3.84 -11.59 -5.79
C ILE A 41 4.26 -12.79 -4.94
N THR A 42 5.53 -13.18 -5.03
CA THR A 42 6.04 -14.27 -4.18
C THR A 42 6.23 -13.82 -2.74
N ARG A 43 6.13 -14.77 -1.79
CA ARG A 43 6.41 -14.51 -0.36
C ARG A 43 7.81 -13.90 -0.15
N GLU A 44 8.79 -14.38 -0.91
CA GLU A 44 10.16 -13.87 -0.82
C GLU A 44 10.25 -12.41 -1.28
N GLN A 45 9.61 -12.08 -2.42
CA GLN A 45 9.55 -10.71 -2.93
C GLN A 45 8.87 -9.79 -1.91
N TYR A 46 7.76 -10.23 -1.34
CA TYR A 46 7.06 -9.50 -0.29
C TYR A 46 7.97 -9.26 0.94
N GLY A 47 8.66 -10.29 1.43
CA GLY A 47 9.58 -10.17 2.56
C GLY A 47 10.82 -9.31 2.26
N ARG A 48 11.22 -9.14 0.99
CA ARG A 48 12.23 -8.17 0.58
C ARG A 48 11.69 -6.74 0.58
N LEU A 49 10.42 -6.54 0.22
CA LEU A 49 9.76 -5.24 0.27
C LEU A 49 9.55 -4.74 1.71
N GLU A 50 9.20 -5.62 2.64
CA GLU A 50 9.05 -5.23 4.06
C GLU A 50 10.39 -4.87 4.75
N ARG A 51 11.51 -5.49 4.35
CA ARG A 51 12.83 -5.27 4.97
C ARG A 51 13.73 -4.30 4.23
N GLY A 52 13.46 -4.11 2.94
CA GLY A 52 14.34 -3.38 2.05
C GLY A 52 14.24 -1.87 2.27
N PRO A 53 15.34 -1.12 2.11
CA PRO A 53 15.32 0.35 2.14
C PRO A 53 14.68 0.96 0.89
N ARG A 54 14.03 0.13 0.05
CA ARG A 54 13.50 0.57 -1.24
C ARG A 54 12.10 1.10 -1.04
N PRO A 55 11.82 2.34 -1.49
CA PRO A 55 10.48 2.85 -1.46
C PRO A 55 9.58 1.97 -2.32
N LEU A 56 8.39 1.65 -1.82
CA LEU A 56 7.41 0.88 -2.58
C LEU A 56 7.00 1.61 -3.85
N ASP A 57 6.96 0.84 -4.93
CA ASP A 57 6.46 1.27 -6.22
C ASP A 57 5.02 1.80 -6.10
N ARG A 58 4.68 2.80 -6.91
CA ARG A 58 3.33 3.41 -6.93
C ARG A 58 2.22 2.37 -7.11
N ARG A 59 2.46 1.35 -7.95
CA ARG A 59 1.51 0.26 -8.21
C ARG A 59 1.19 -0.53 -6.94
N THR A 60 2.21 -0.87 -6.16
CA THR A 60 2.06 -1.62 -4.90
C THR A 60 1.30 -0.79 -3.88
N LYS A 61 1.63 0.50 -3.74
CA LYS A 61 0.91 1.42 -2.83
C LYS A 61 -0.58 1.50 -3.17
N LEU A 62 -0.92 1.62 -4.45
CA LEU A 62 -2.32 1.65 -4.90
C LEU A 62 -3.04 0.32 -4.63
N ALA A 63 -2.37 -0.82 -4.85
CA ALA A 63 -2.94 -2.14 -4.56
C ALA A 63 -3.23 -2.30 -3.06
N CYS A 64 -2.29 -1.93 -2.19
CA CYS A 64 -2.48 -1.96 -0.73
C CYS A 64 -3.66 -1.08 -0.29
N PHE A 65 -3.76 0.13 -0.85
CA PHE A 65 -4.87 1.05 -0.57
C PHE A 65 -6.23 0.45 -0.97
N PHE A 66 -6.31 -0.12 -2.18
CA PHE A 66 -7.54 -0.75 -2.66
C PHE A 66 -7.97 -1.93 -1.78
N LEU A 67 -7.04 -2.79 -1.41
CA LEU A 67 -7.29 -3.93 -0.52
C LEU A 67 -7.74 -3.48 0.88
N GLN A 68 -7.14 -2.43 1.41
CA GLN A 68 -7.53 -1.87 2.71
C GLN A 68 -8.96 -1.32 2.66
N ASN A 69 -9.31 -0.59 1.60
CA ASN A 69 -10.66 -0.06 1.43
C ASN A 69 -11.68 -1.19 1.23
N ALA A 70 -11.35 -2.22 0.44
CA ALA A 70 -12.21 -3.39 0.27
C ALA A 70 -12.47 -4.12 1.60
N ALA A 71 -11.42 -4.30 2.43
CA ALA A 71 -11.56 -4.91 3.75
C ALA A 71 -12.47 -4.10 4.68
N ASN A 72 -12.33 -2.77 4.69
CA ASN A 72 -13.16 -1.89 5.51
C ASN A 72 -14.64 -1.94 5.09
N ASN A 73 -14.92 -1.92 3.78
CA ASN A 73 -16.29 -2.01 3.25
C ASN A 73 -16.93 -3.39 3.47
N SER A 74 -16.15 -4.43 3.77
CA SER A 74 -16.65 -5.78 4.06
C SER A 74 -17.20 -5.92 5.48
N ILE A 75 -16.77 -5.05 6.40
CA ILE A 75 -17.23 -5.01 7.79
C ILE A 75 -18.63 -4.37 7.90
N ASP A 76 -19.02 -3.60 6.88
CA ASP A 76 -20.23 -2.76 6.88
C ASP A 76 -21.42 -3.38 6.12
N LYS A 77 -21.42 -4.70 5.86
CA LYS A 77 -22.64 -5.37 5.42
C LYS A 77 -23.52 -5.65 6.65
N PRO A 78 -24.65 -4.94 6.85
CA PRO A 78 -25.66 -5.43 7.78
C PRO A 78 -26.17 -6.76 7.23
N ASP A 79 -26.03 -7.81 8.03
CA ASP A 79 -26.73 -9.07 7.83
C ASP A 79 -28.22 -8.75 7.62
N LYS A 80 -28.74 -9.10 6.44
CA LYS A 80 -30.18 -9.07 6.16
C LYS A 80 -30.86 -10.27 6.79
#